data_AF-A0A353C819-F1
#
_entry.id   AF-A0A353C819-F1
#
_cell.length_a   1.000
_cell.length_b   1.000
_cell.length_c   1.000
_cell.angle_alpha   90.00
_cell.angle_beta   90.00
_cell.angle_gamma   90.00
#
_symmetry.space_group_name_H-M   'P 1'
#
loop_
_entity.id
_entity.type
_entity.pdbx_description
1 polymer ?
#
loop_
_entity_poly.entity_id
_entity_poly.type
_entity_poly.pdbx_seq_one_letter_code
_entity_poly.pdbx_strand_id
1 'polypeptide(L)'
;GTVGTDALVPEIHAISPPLLGNPNFIVSLSNALPGSEATLVISGSDPGNSGTVPPYGTFSRVTAPLETASNGRGYASVNIPLPSTRALAGRTFYGRWYVPDPAAQNGLAVSRLLTFKLFGDSSSVVVPQYVDFDGDRKT
;
A
#
# COMPACT_ATOMS: atom_id res chain seq x y z
N GLY A 1 1.55 1.47 -16.27
CA GLY A 1 2.82 1.77 -15.62
C GLY A 1 3.72 2.42 -16.64
N THR A 2 4.87 2.91 -16.19
CA THR A 2 5.95 3.39 -17.05
C THR A 2 6.99 2.29 -17.17
N VAL A 3 7.40 2.00 -18.40
CA VAL A 3 8.37 0.95 -18.71
C VAL A 3 9.79 1.38 -18.30
N GLY A 4 10.58 0.43 -17.81
CA GLY A 4 11.99 0.59 -17.48
C GLY A 4 12.93 -0.22 -18.37
N THR A 5 14.09 -0.55 -17.81
CA THR A 5 15.12 -1.42 -18.39
C THR A 5 14.48 -2.73 -18.90
N ASP A 6 14.96 -3.24 -20.04
CA ASP A 6 14.49 -4.48 -20.68
C ASP A 6 13.00 -4.52 -21.02
N ALA A 7 12.39 -3.36 -21.25
CA ALA A 7 10.94 -3.22 -21.46
C ALA A 7 10.09 -3.75 -20.29
N LEU A 8 10.68 -3.82 -19.08
CA LEU A 8 9.99 -4.30 -17.88
C LEU A 8 9.05 -3.22 -17.36
N VAL A 9 7.77 -3.58 -17.19
CA VAL A 9 6.79 -2.75 -16.51
C VAL A 9 6.61 -3.31 -15.10
N PRO A 10 6.94 -2.54 -14.04
CA PRO A 10 6.79 -3.04 -12.68
C PRO A 10 5.34 -3.43 -12.36
N GLU A 11 5.17 -4.57 -11.71
CA GLU A 11 3.86 -5.13 -11.34
C GLU A 11 3.67 -5.04 -9.83
N ILE A 12 2.51 -4.52 -9.42
CA ILE A 12 2.14 -4.33 -8.02
C ILE A 12 1.06 -5.35 -7.64
N HIS A 13 1.26 -6.04 -6.52
CA HIS A 13 0.29 -7.00 -5.99
C HIS A 13 0.05 -6.75 -4.51
N ALA A 14 -1.22 -6.82 -4.09
CA ALA A 14 -1.58 -6.89 -2.68
C ALA A 14 -1.83 -8.35 -2.31
N ILE A 15 -1.07 -8.87 -1.36
CA ILE A 15 -1.13 -10.29 -0.96
C ILE A 15 -2.14 -10.51 0.17
N SER A 16 -2.37 -9.49 0.99
CA SER A 16 -3.23 -9.59 2.17
C SER A 16 -4.58 -8.91 1.94
N PRO A 17 -5.66 -9.39 2.58
CA PRO A 17 -6.95 -8.70 2.53
C PRO A 17 -6.84 -7.32 3.21
N PRO A 18 -7.44 -6.27 2.60
CA PRO A 18 -7.40 -4.90 3.13
C PRO A 18 -8.43 -4.74 4.26
N LEU A 19 -8.19 -5.43 5.38
CA LEU A 19 -9.00 -5.36 6.59
C LEU A 19 -8.46 -4.30 7.55
N LEU A 20 -9.34 -3.46 8.11
CA LEU A 20 -8.99 -2.51 9.16
C LEU A 20 -8.42 -3.24 10.37
N GLY A 21 -7.33 -2.69 10.91
CA GLY A 21 -6.63 -3.30 12.04
C GLY A 21 -5.74 -4.48 11.64
N ASN A 22 -5.59 -4.82 10.36
CA ASN A 22 -4.60 -5.79 9.92
C ASN A 22 -3.19 -5.18 10.06
N PRO A 23 -2.34 -5.66 10.99
CA PRO A 23 -0.99 -5.14 11.13
C PRO A 23 -0.09 -5.57 9.95
N ASN A 24 -0.51 -6.56 9.16
CA ASN A 24 0.28 -7.20 8.12
C ASN A 24 -0.37 -7.12 6.73
N PHE A 25 -0.61 -5.91 6.24
CA PHE A 25 -1.00 -5.71 4.85
C PHE A 25 0.26 -5.69 3.98
N ILE A 26 0.46 -6.77 3.22
CA ILE A 26 1.66 -6.94 2.39
C ILE A 26 1.36 -6.46 0.97
N VAL A 27 2.17 -5.52 0.50
CA VAL A 27 2.19 -5.06 -0.89
C VAL A 27 3.52 -5.44 -1.48
N SER A 28 3.49 -6.22 -2.55
CA SER A 28 4.67 -6.66 -3.28
C SER A 28 4.82 -5.94 -4.62
N LEU A 29 6.05 -5.91 -5.08
CA LEU A 29 6.50 -5.43 -6.38
C LEU A 29 7.28 -6.55 -7.04
N SER A 30 7.02 -6.76 -8.33
CA SER A 30 7.80 -7.65 -9.18
C SER A 30 8.07 -6.98 -10.52
N ASN A 31 8.91 -7.61 -11.35
CA ASN A 31 9.18 -7.15 -12.71
C ASN A 31 9.84 -5.75 -12.77
N ALA A 32 10.73 -5.46 -11.81
CA ALA A 32 11.47 -4.21 -11.71
C ALA A 32 12.99 -4.42 -11.91
N LEU A 33 13.76 -3.34 -11.96
CA LEU A 33 15.23 -3.39 -12.02
C LEU A 33 15.81 -3.86 -10.67
N PRO A 34 16.48 -5.03 -10.60
CA PRO A 34 17.06 -5.50 -9.34
C PRO A 34 18.19 -4.58 -8.85
N GLY A 35 18.40 -4.53 -7.53
CA GLY A 35 19.46 -3.70 -6.92
C GLY A 35 19.15 -2.21 -6.85
N SER A 36 17.97 -1.76 -7.32
CA SER A 36 17.48 -0.39 -7.16
C SER A 36 16.59 -0.25 -5.91
N GLU A 37 16.43 0.97 -5.40
CA GLU A 37 15.53 1.26 -4.27
C GLU A 37 14.14 1.66 -4.78
N ALA A 38 13.15 0.80 -4.58
CA ALA A 38 11.78 1.10 -4.96
C ALA A 38 11.07 1.88 -3.84
N THR A 39 10.24 2.85 -4.20
CA THR A 39 9.38 3.58 -3.26
C THR A 39 7.91 3.28 -3.55
N LEU A 40 7.19 2.76 -2.56
CA LEU A 40 5.74 2.61 -2.57
C LEU A 40 5.11 3.87 -1.99
N VAL A 41 4.19 4.48 -2.74
CA VAL A 41 3.36 5.58 -2.26
C VAL A 41 1.90 5.15 -2.30
N ILE A 42 1.21 5.29 -1.16
CA ILE A 42 -0.22 5.04 -1.03
C ILE A 42 -0.91 6.32 -0.58
N SER A 43 -1.93 6.72 -1.34
CA SER A 43 -2.71 7.94 -1.12
C SER A 43 -4.21 7.71 -1.36
N GLY A 44 -5.04 8.62 -0.85
CA GLY A 44 -6.49 8.62 -1.09
C GLY A 44 -6.89 9.07 -2.50
N SER A 45 -5.94 9.55 -3.29
CA SER A 45 -6.05 9.87 -4.72
C SER A 45 -4.90 9.23 -5.47
N ASP A 46 -5.01 9.10 -6.80
CA ASP A 46 -3.93 8.55 -7.64
C ASP A 46 -2.63 9.36 -7.42
N PRO A 47 -1.53 8.71 -6.96
CA PRO A 47 -0.22 9.36 -6.81
C PRO A 47 0.39 9.85 -8.14
N GLY A 48 -0.11 9.38 -9.28
CA GLY A 48 0.34 9.77 -10.62
C GLY A 48 1.59 9.03 -11.11
N ASN A 49 1.98 9.26 -12.36
CA ASN A 49 3.14 8.62 -13.01
C ASN A 49 4.07 9.63 -13.72
N SER A 50 4.04 10.90 -13.31
CA SER A 50 4.65 12.05 -13.98
C SER A 50 6.19 12.15 -13.85
N GLY A 51 6.90 11.02 -13.73
CA GLY A 51 8.37 10.97 -13.74
C GLY A 51 9.06 11.40 -12.44
N THR A 52 8.31 11.77 -11.39
CA THR A 52 8.86 12.07 -10.06
C THR A 52 8.13 11.26 -9.00
N VAL A 53 8.87 10.76 -8.01
CA VAL A 53 8.27 10.10 -6.84
C VAL A 53 7.60 11.17 -5.98
N PRO A 54 6.30 11.04 -5.65
CA PRO A 54 5.65 11.96 -4.72
C PRO A 54 6.40 12.03 -3.36
N PRO A 55 6.56 13.24 -2.79
CA PRO A 55 7.27 13.39 -1.52
C PRO A 55 6.51 12.79 -0.34
N TYR A 56 5.17 12.68 -0.45
CA TYR A 56 4.30 12.16 0.59
C TYR A 56 3.22 11.24 0.02
N GLY A 57 2.84 10.22 0.79
CA GLY A 57 1.60 9.45 0.60
C GLY A 57 0.64 9.82 1.71
N THR A 58 -0.63 10.13 1.40
CA THR A 58 -1.60 10.51 2.45
C THR A 58 -1.91 9.36 3.41
N PHE A 59 -1.53 8.13 3.03
CA PHE A 59 -1.68 6.94 3.86
C PHE A 59 -0.33 6.37 4.27
N SER A 60 0.55 6.07 3.30
CA SER A 60 1.85 5.49 3.57
C SER A 60 2.84 5.80 2.45
N ARG A 61 4.12 5.95 2.82
CA ARG A 61 5.25 6.04 1.90
C ARG A 61 6.40 5.21 2.47
N VAL A 62 6.78 4.15 1.76
CA VAL A 62 7.82 3.22 2.21
C VAL A 62 8.81 3.00 1.08
N THR A 63 10.09 3.07 1.39
CA THR A 63 11.17 2.73 0.46
C THR A 63 11.72 1.38 0.85
N ALA A 64 11.94 0.51 -0.13
CA ALA A 64 12.49 -0.83 0.07
C ALA A 64 13.49 -1.16 -1.06
N PRO A 65 14.61 -1.82 -0.74
CA PRO A 65 15.54 -2.30 -1.76
C PRO A 65 14.89 -3.44 -2.57
N LEU A 66 15.18 -3.47 -3.87
CA LEU A 66 14.76 -4.56 -4.75
C LEU A 66 15.78 -5.71 -4.70
N GLU A 67 15.31 -6.86 -4.25
CA GLU A 67 16.05 -8.11 -4.30
C GLU A 67 16.01 -8.73 -5.70
N THR A 68 17.01 -9.53 -6.04
CA THR A 68 17.10 -10.20 -7.34
C THR A 68 16.44 -11.58 -7.26
N ALA A 69 15.35 -11.78 -8.00
CA ALA A 69 14.72 -13.09 -8.14
C ALA A 69 15.58 -14.02 -9.03
N SER A 70 15.28 -15.32 -8.98
CA SER A 70 15.96 -16.35 -9.79
C SER A 70 15.85 -16.15 -11.30
N ASN A 71 14.86 -15.38 -11.76
CA ASN A 71 14.68 -14.98 -13.17
C ASN A 71 15.43 -13.68 -13.54
N GLY A 72 16.28 -13.17 -12.66
CA GLY A 72 17.05 -11.94 -12.86
C GLY A 72 16.25 -10.65 -12.69
N ARG A 73 14.98 -10.71 -12.25
CA ARG A 73 14.12 -9.53 -12.06
C ARG A 73 14.13 -9.05 -10.61
N GLY A 74 13.97 -7.74 -10.43
CA GLY A 74 13.81 -7.11 -9.13
C GLY A 74 12.44 -7.41 -8.51
N TYR A 75 12.42 -7.73 -7.22
CA TYR A 75 11.21 -7.82 -6.41
C TYR A 75 11.40 -7.17 -5.04
N ALA A 76 10.31 -6.68 -4.46
CA ALA A 76 10.27 -6.22 -3.08
C ALA A 76 8.93 -6.55 -2.45
N SER A 77 8.88 -6.67 -1.14
CA SER A 77 7.64 -6.79 -0.38
C SER A 77 7.73 -5.92 0.86
N VAL A 78 6.71 -5.09 1.07
CA VAL A 78 6.64 -4.23 2.25
C VAL A 78 5.41 -4.54 3.06
N ASN A 79 5.61 -4.52 4.37
CA ASN A 79 4.55 -4.62 5.36
C ASN A 79 4.04 -3.22 5.68
N ILE A 80 2.73 -3.02 5.57
CA ILE A 80 2.08 -1.76 5.88
C ILE A 80 1.05 -2.02 6.97
N PRO A 81 1.21 -1.47 8.18
CA PRO A 81 0.19 -1.61 9.20
C PRO A 81 -1.05 -0.79 8.79
N LEU A 82 -2.22 -1.45 8.73
CA LEU A 82 -3.49 -0.77 8.50
C LEU A 82 -4.08 -0.33 9.84
N PRO A 83 -4.25 0.99 10.10
CA PRO A 83 -4.84 1.46 11.34
C PRO A 83 -6.26 0.92 11.51
N SER A 84 -6.69 0.64 12.75
CA SER A 84 -8.07 0.25 13.08
C SER A 84 -9.03 1.45 13.16
N THR A 85 -8.62 2.63 12.67
CA THR A 85 -9.40 3.86 12.74
C THR A 85 -10.64 3.78 11.87
N ARG A 86 -11.82 3.91 12.48
CA ARG A 86 -13.12 3.82 11.77
C ARG A 86 -13.31 4.85 10.66
N ALA A 87 -12.67 6.01 10.74
CA ALA A 87 -12.70 7.02 9.68
C ALA A 87 -12.11 6.52 8.34
N LEU A 88 -11.38 5.39 8.35
CA LEU A 88 -10.80 4.77 7.16
C LEU A 88 -11.68 3.65 6.59
N ALA A 89 -12.73 3.23 7.31
CA ALA A 89 -13.64 2.18 6.87
C ALA A 89 -14.35 2.58 5.58
N GLY A 90 -14.29 1.71 4.57
CA GLY A 90 -14.93 1.94 3.27
C GLY A 90 -14.22 2.95 2.38
N ARG A 91 -13.09 3.55 2.80
CA ARG A 91 -12.29 4.42 1.94
C ARG A 91 -11.51 3.61 0.91
N THR A 92 -11.41 4.17 -0.29
CA THR A 92 -10.57 3.65 -1.37
C THR A 92 -9.20 4.31 -1.32
N PHE A 93 -8.16 3.51 -1.46
CA PHE A 93 -6.79 3.96 -1.55
C PHE A 93 -6.16 3.51 -2.88
N TYR A 94 -5.17 4.30 -3.28
CA TYR A 94 -4.46 4.18 -4.53
C TYR A 94 -2.98 4.05 -4.23
N GLY A 95 -2.35 2.99 -4.73
CA GLY A 95 -0.95 2.68 -4.52
C GLY A 95 -0.17 2.59 -5.84
N ARG A 96 1.06 3.12 -5.84
CA ARG A 96 2.02 2.94 -6.94
C ARG A 96 3.42 2.72 -6.40
N TRP A 97 4.14 1.83 -7.06
CA TRP A 97 5.58 1.71 -6.91
C TRP A 97 6.30 2.57 -7.92
N TYR A 98 7.38 3.19 -7.46
CA TYR A 98 8.30 3.98 -8.26
C TYR A 98 9.68 3.38 -8.10
N VAL A 99 10.31 3.04 -9.22
CA VAL A 99 11.62 2.41 -9.25
C VAL A 99 12.54 3.31 -10.05
N PRO A 100 13.60 3.88 -9.43
CA PRO A 100 14.66 4.57 -10.15
C PRO A 100 15.28 3.63 -11.17
N ASP A 101 15.19 4.01 -12.44
CA ASP A 101 15.63 3.20 -13.57
C ASP A 101 16.11 4.14 -14.68
N PRO A 102 17.43 4.26 -14.90
CA PRO A 102 18.00 5.16 -15.91
C PRO A 102 17.51 4.91 -17.34
N ALA A 103 17.03 3.71 -17.66
CA ALA A 103 16.51 3.37 -18.99
C ALA A 103 15.01 3.69 -19.13
N ALA A 104 14.31 3.99 -18.03
CA ALA A 104 12.91 4.40 -18.06
C ALA A 104 12.74 5.85 -18.55
N GLN A 105 11.56 6.15 -19.08
CA GLN A 105 11.20 7.53 -19.43
C GLN A 105 11.27 8.42 -18.17
N ASN A 106 12.10 9.47 -18.21
CA ASN A 106 12.43 10.35 -17.08
C ASN A 106 13.22 9.68 -15.93
N GLY A 107 13.88 8.54 -16.18
CA GLY A 107 14.70 7.86 -15.19
C GLY A 107 13.90 7.12 -14.10
N LEU A 108 12.59 6.92 -14.31
CA LEU A 108 11.69 6.34 -13.32
C LEU A 108 10.70 5.34 -13.95
N ALA A 109 10.86 4.07 -13.63
CA ALA A 109 9.86 3.04 -13.94
C ALA A 109 8.75 3.08 -12.88
N VAL A 110 7.49 2.99 -13.32
CA VAL A 110 6.33 3.15 -12.42
C VAL A 110 5.38 1.98 -12.61
N SER A 111 4.89 1.41 -11.52
CA SER A 111 3.94 0.30 -11.60
C SER A 111 2.58 0.72 -12.17
N ARG A 112 1.74 -0.27 -12.49
CA ARG A 112 0.29 -0.04 -12.64
C ARG A 112 -0.31 0.48 -11.32
N LEU A 113 -1.49 1.08 -11.42
CA LEU A 113 -2.23 1.57 -10.25
C LEU A 113 -2.79 0.37 -9.47
N LEU A 114 -2.42 0.26 -8.20
CA LEU A 114 -3.14 -0.60 -7.26
C LEU A 114 -4.30 0.22 -6.69
N THR A 115 -5.51 -0.33 -6.74
CA THR A 115 -6.69 0.24 -6.08
C THR A 115 -7.23 -0.79 -5.11
N PHE A 116 -7.42 -0.39 -3.85
CA PHE A 116 -8.03 -1.26 -2.86
C PHE A 116 -8.95 -0.45 -1.95
N LYS A 117 -10.00 -1.10 -1.47
CA LYS A 117 -10.94 -0.54 -0.50
C LYS A 117 -10.66 -1.15 0.85
N LEU A 118 -10.55 -0.33 1.89
CA LEU A 118 -10.43 -0.83 3.26
C LEU A 118 -11.79 -1.31 3.75
N PHE A 119 -11.85 -2.57 4.18
CA PHE A 119 -13.02 -3.19 4.77
C PHE A 119 -12.86 -3.30 6.27
N GLY A 120 -13.92 -3.08 7.02
CA GLY A 120 -13.95 -3.26 8.47
C GLY A 120 -15.22 -2.67 9.04
N ASP A 121 -15.56 -3.10 10.25
CA ASP A 121 -16.77 -2.66 10.91
C ASP A 121 -16.68 -1.17 11.29
N SER A 122 -17.46 -0.34 10.61
CA SER A 122 -17.73 1.03 11.05
C SER A 122 -18.62 1.07 12.28
N SER A 123 -19.14 -0.09 12.72
CA SER A 123 -19.89 -0.18 13.97
C SER A 123 -18.98 0.22 15.12
N SER A 124 -19.42 1.24 15.85
CA SER A 124 -19.21 1.25 17.28
C SER A 124 -19.36 -0.16 17.81
N VAL A 125 -18.25 -0.78 18.20
CA VAL A 125 -18.20 -1.44 19.50
C VAL A 125 -18.68 -0.36 20.45
N VAL A 126 -19.99 -0.30 20.62
CA VAL A 126 -20.61 0.08 21.86
C VAL A 126 -19.93 -0.90 22.80
N VAL A 127 -18.87 -0.44 23.49
CA VAL A 127 -18.50 -1.04 24.77
C VAL A 127 -19.85 -1.24 25.43
N PRO A 128 -20.26 -2.46 25.82
CA PRO A 128 -21.54 -2.61 26.49
C PRO A 128 -21.51 -1.60 27.62
N GLN A 129 -22.23 -0.49 27.43
CA GLN A 129 -22.69 0.34 28.52
C GLN A 129 -23.37 -0.71 29.37
N TYR A 130 -22.83 -0.95 30.56
CA TYR A 130 -23.35 -1.94 31.48
C TYR A 130 -24.86 -1.74 31.48
N VAL A 131 -25.58 -2.63 30.81
CA VAL A 131 -27.03 -2.47 30.68
C VAL A 131 -27.50 -2.91 32.05
N ASP A 132 -27.94 -1.95 32.85
CA ASP A 132 -28.52 -2.18 34.17
C ASP A 132 -29.85 -2.90 33.96
N PHE A 133 -29.79 -4.20 33.69
CA PHE A 133 -30.99 -5.01 33.44
C PHE A 133 -31.97 -4.99 34.63
N ASP A 134 -31.53 -4.58 35.82
CA ASP A 134 -32.34 -4.42 37.03
C ASP A 134 -32.48 -2.97 37.53
N GLY A 135 -31.84 -1.98 36.90
CA GLY A 135 -32.03 -0.55 37.19
C GLY A 135 -31.53 -0.05 38.56
N ASP A 136 -30.66 -0.78 39.25
CA ASP A 136 -30.33 -0.49 40.66
C ASP A 136 -29.07 0.38 40.89
N ARG A 137 -28.32 0.69 39.81
CA ARG A 137 -27.13 1.57 39.79
C ARG A 137 -26.09 1.28 40.89
N LYS A 138 -25.78 0.01 41.18
CA LYS A 138 -24.62 -0.32 42.02
C LYS A 138 -23.55 -1.11 41.26
N THR A 139 -22.31 -0.67 41.46
CA THR A 139 -21.08 -1.28 40.93
C THR A 139 -20.71 -2.56 41.63
#